data_AF-A0A820RF69-F1
#
_entry.id   AF-A0A820RF69-F1
#
_cell.length_a   1.000
_cell.length_b   1.000
_cell.length_c   1.000
_cell.angle_alpha   90.00
_cell.angle_beta   90.00
_cell.angle_gamma   90.00
#
_symmetry.space_group_name_H-M   'P 1'
#
loop_
_entity.id
_entity.type
_entity.pdbx_description
1 polymer ?
#
loop_
_entity_poly.entity_id
_entity_poly.type
_entity_poly.pdbx_seq_one_letter_code
_entity_poly.pdbx_strand_id
1 'polypeptide(L)'
;MGRLVREILRVTDPRLTFYGEQRNTWYDVRTKQPVVDILLFRKLHRAVGSFGLSGLDRLLSFMIVKELQLLTGAIQSVFVHKDSSDMLDSFMRQLTPIDSII
;
A
#
# COMPACT_ATOMS: atom_id res chain seq x y z
N MET A 1 -12.92 -4.33 -15.92
CA MET A 1 -12.50 -3.78 -14.62
C MET A 1 -11.15 -4.30 -14.12
N GLY A 2 -10.91 -5.61 -13.97
CA GLY A 2 -9.62 -6.11 -13.44
C GLY A 2 -8.37 -5.71 -14.23
N ARG A 3 -8.46 -5.55 -15.56
CA ARG A 3 -7.35 -5.00 -16.38
C ARG A 3 -7.02 -3.55 -16.02
N LEU A 4 -8.04 -2.73 -15.78
CA LEU A 4 -7.86 -1.32 -15.41
C LEU A 4 -7.22 -1.19 -14.03
N VAL A 5 -7.70 -1.98 -13.05
CA VAL A 5 -7.07 -2.06 -11.71
C VAL A 5 -5.60 -2.42 -11.81
N ARG A 6 -5.26 -3.45 -12.59
CA ARG A 6 -3.85 -3.87 -12.79
C ARG A 6 -2.99 -2.78 -13.38
N GLU A 7 -3.48 -2.04 -14.37
CA GLU A 7 -2.71 -0.93 -14.94
C GLU A 7 -2.51 0.20 -13.93
N ILE A 8 -3.52 0.55 -13.13
CA ILE A 8 -3.37 1.53 -12.05
C ILE A 8 -2.28 1.08 -11.06
N LEU A 9 -2.36 -0.15 -10.57
CA LEU A 9 -1.38 -0.70 -9.63
C LEU A 9 0.03 -0.75 -10.23
N ARG A 10 0.16 -1.01 -11.54
CA ARG A 10 1.45 -1.01 -12.24
C ARG A 10 2.09 0.37 -12.28
N VAL A 11 1.31 1.42 -12.56
CA VAL A 11 1.84 2.79 -12.64
C VAL A 11 2.03 3.43 -11.26
N THR A 12 1.38 2.91 -10.23
CA THR A 12 1.57 3.31 -8.83
C THR A 12 2.38 2.28 -8.02
N ASP A 13 3.21 1.46 -8.67
CA ASP A 13 4.05 0.49 -7.98
C ASP A 13 5.08 1.21 -7.10
N PRO A 14 5.07 1.03 -5.76
CA PRO A 14 5.97 1.74 -4.84
C PRO A 14 7.46 1.40 -5.08
N ARG A 15 7.78 0.34 -5.82
CA ARG A 15 9.17 -0.01 -6.19
C ARG A 15 9.72 0.85 -7.30
N LEU A 16 8.83 1.38 -8.15
CA LEU A 16 9.19 2.11 -9.37
C LEU A 16 8.78 3.57 -9.30
N THR A 17 7.77 3.91 -8.51
CA THR A 17 7.22 5.25 -8.41
C THR A 17 7.08 5.72 -6.96
N PHE A 18 7.08 7.04 -6.77
CA PHE A 18 6.79 7.70 -5.51
C PHE A 18 5.73 8.78 -5.70
N TYR A 19 4.94 9.04 -4.66
CA TYR A 19 3.88 10.05 -4.69
C TYR A 19 4.41 11.42 -4.24
N GLY A 20 4.24 12.44 -5.08
CA GLY A 20 4.59 13.82 -4.77
C GLY A 20 3.35 14.64 -4.38
N GLU A 21 3.19 14.90 -3.09
CA GLU A 21 2.01 15.57 -2.53
C GLU A 21 1.76 16.97 -3.10
N GLN A 22 2.83 17.77 -3.29
CA GLN A 22 2.73 19.15 -3.78
C GLN A 22 1.98 19.28 -5.11
N ARG A 23 2.01 18.24 -5.95
CA ARG A 23 1.39 18.23 -7.28
C ARG A 23 0.39 17.10 -7.47
N ASN A 24 0.05 16.35 -6.41
CA ASN A 24 -0.81 15.16 -6.47
C ASN A 24 -0.47 14.21 -7.63
N THR A 25 0.83 13.99 -7.85
CA THR A 25 1.36 13.30 -9.04
C THR A 25 2.31 12.18 -8.61
N TRP A 26 2.22 11.05 -9.30
CA TRP A 26 3.21 9.97 -9.18
C TRP A 26 4.38 10.22 -10.11
N TYR A 27 5.59 9.99 -9.59
CA TYR A 27 6.84 10.19 -10.31
C TYR A 27 7.63 8.89 -10.38
N ASP A 28 8.31 8.65 -11.50
CA ASP A 28 9.25 7.55 -11.62
C ASP A 28 10.49 7.83 -10.76
N VAL A 29 10.90 6.85 -9.95
CA VAL A 29 11.98 7.00 -8.97
C VAL A 29 13.33 7.30 -9.64
N ARG A 30 13.56 6.76 -10.84
CA ARG A 30 14.84 6.83 -11.56
C ARG A 30 14.97 8.10 -12.39
N THR A 31 13.94 8.40 -13.17
CA THR A 31 13.93 9.50 -14.15
C THR A 31 13.35 10.79 -13.58
N LYS A 32 12.67 10.72 -12.43
CA LYS A 32 11.93 11.83 -11.79
C LYS A 32 10.84 12.43 -12.69
N GLN A 33 10.44 11.73 -13.74
CA GLN A 33 9.39 12.18 -14.65
C GLN A 33 8.00 11.85 -14.08
N PRO A 34 6.98 12.70 -14.35
CA PRO A 34 5.61 12.42 -13.93
C PRO A 34 5.04 11.24 -14.74
N VAL A 35 4.48 10.27 -14.03
CA VAL A 35 3.88 9.05 -14.60
C VAL A 35 2.36 9.14 -14.57
N VAL A 36 1.81 9.58 -13.42
CA VAL A 36 0.36 9.69 -13.23
C VAL A 36 0.05 11.03 -12.57
N ASP A 37 -0.66 11.88 -13.31
CA ASP A 37 -1.19 13.15 -12.82
C ASP A 37 -2.72 13.05 -12.64
N ILE A 38 -3.32 14.00 -11.92
CA ILE A 38 -4.76 14.13 -11.67
C ILE A 38 -5.59 14.10 -12.96
N LEU A 39 -5.02 14.56 -14.08
CA LEU A 39 -5.66 14.50 -15.40
C LEU A 39 -5.97 13.07 -15.84
N LEU A 40 -5.15 12.09 -15.44
CA LEU A 40 -5.40 10.68 -15.73
C LEU A 40 -6.66 10.19 -15.01
N PHE A 41 -6.85 10.56 -13.74
CA PHE A 41 -8.07 10.22 -12.99
C PHE A 41 -9.32 10.90 -13.57
N ARG A 42 -9.19 12.12 -14.09
CA ARG A 42 -10.28 12.79 -14.80
C ARG A 42 -10.66 12.06 -16.10
N LYS A 43 -9.67 11.60 -16.87
CA LYS A 43 -9.90 10.76 -18.07
C LYS A 43 -10.53 9.42 -17.69
N LEU A 44 -10.08 8.81 -16.59
CA LEU A 44 -10.61 7.57 -16.06
C LEU A 44 -12.09 7.74 -15.69
N HIS A 45 -12.45 8.78 -14.94
CA HIS A 45 -13.84 9.09 -14.62
C HIS A 45 -14.70 9.26 -15.87
N ARG A 46 -14.19 9.98 -16.88
CA ARG A 46 -14.92 10.16 -18.16
C ARG A 46 -15.13 8.84 -18.91
N ALA A 47 -14.19 7.89 -18.80
CA ALA A 47 -14.25 6.62 -19.51
C ALA A 47 -15.17 5.57 -18.84
N VAL A 48 -15.17 5.49 -17.51
CA VAL A 48 -15.93 4.45 -16.79
C VAL A 48 -17.15 4.97 -16.03
N GLY A 49 -17.27 6.29 -15.85
CA GLY A 49 -18.33 6.93 -15.07
C GLY A 49 -18.30 6.59 -13.58
N SER A 50 -19.23 7.17 -12.82
CA SER A 50 -19.32 6.99 -11.37
C SER A 50 -19.53 5.52 -10.99
N PHE A 51 -20.41 4.80 -11.70
CA PHE A 51 -20.66 3.38 -11.43
C PHE A 51 -19.41 2.52 -11.64
N GLY A 52 -18.64 2.80 -12.69
CA GLY A 52 -17.40 2.08 -12.97
C GLY A 52 -16.31 2.36 -11.95
N LEU A 53 -16.22 3.59 -11.45
CA LEU A 53 -15.35 3.98 -10.33
C LEU A 53 -15.76 3.31 -9.02
N SER A 54 -17.05 3.24 -8.70
CA SER A 54 -17.54 2.48 -7.53
C SER A 54 -17.18 0.99 -7.62
N GLY A 55 -17.22 0.41 -8.83
CA GLY A 55 -16.74 -0.95 -9.06
C GLY A 55 -15.24 -1.09 -8.87
N LEU A 56 -14.45 -0.10 -9.32
CA LEU A 56 -13.00 -0.04 -9.13
C LEU A 56 -12.63 0.03 -7.64
N ASP A 57 -13.31 0.91 -6.90
CA ASP A 57 -13.13 1.12 -5.46
C ASP A 57 -13.39 -0.16 -4.65
N ARG A 58 -14.52 -0.84 -4.92
CA ARG A 58 -14.82 -2.13 -4.29
C ARG A 58 -13.79 -3.21 -4.61
N LEU A 59 -13.31 -3.26 -5.86
CA LEU A 59 -12.28 -4.23 -6.25
C LEU A 59 -10.95 -3.97 -5.54
N LEU A 60 -10.50 -2.71 -5.49
CA LEU A 60 -9.28 -2.33 -4.77
C LEU A 60 -9.41 -2.61 -3.27
N SER A 61 -10.54 -2.24 -2.67
CA SER A 61 -10.83 -2.53 -1.26
C SER A 61 -10.77 -4.03 -0.97
N PHE A 62 -11.39 -4.86 -1.80
CA PHE A 62 -11.31 -6.31 -1.67
C PHE A 62 -9.88 -6.85 -1.80
N MET A 63 -9.09 -6.31 -2.74
CA MET A 63 -7.68 -6.69 -2.90
C MET A 63 -6.85 -6.32 -1.66
N ILE A 64 -7.06 -5.13 -1.10
CA ILE A 64 -6.39 -4.70 0.14
C ILE A 64 -6.73 -5.64 1.29
N VAL A 65 -8.01 -5.94 1.50
CA VAL A 65 -8.45 -6.87 2.55
C VAL A 65 -7.80 -8.25 2.37
N LYS A 66 -7.75 -8.75 1.14
CA LYS A 66 -7.11 -10.04 0.84
C LYS A 66 -5.61 -10.03 1.19
N GLU A 67 -4.88 -8.99 0.79
CA GLU A 67 -3.44 -8.87 1.11
C GLU A 67 -3.21 -8.73 2.62
N LEU A 68 -4.05 -7.97 3.32
CA LEU A 68 -3.99 -7.86 4.78
C LEU A 68 -4.25 -9.22 5.45
N GLN A 69 -5.22 -10.00 4.96
CA GLN A 69 -5.47 -11.34 5.48
C GLN A 69 -4.27 -12.27 5.27
N LEU A 70 -3.65 -12.24 4.09
CA LEU A 70 -2.42 -13.00 3.83
C LEU A 70 -1.28 -12.58 4.77
N LEU A 71 -1.10 -11.27 4.99
CA LEU A 71 -0.14 -10.74 5.94
C LEU A 71 -0.43 -11.22 7.37
N THR A 72 -1.68 -11.18 7.81
CA THR A 72 -2.06 -11.67 9.15
C THR A 72 -1.80 -13.16 9.30
N GLY A 73 -2.08 -13.97 8.28
CA GLY A 73 -1.79 -15.41 8.30
C GLY A 73 -0.29 -15.69 8.35
N ALA A 74 0.51 -14.94 7.58
CA ALA A 74 1.96 -15.04 7.61
C ALA A 74 2.53 -14.66 8.99
N ILE A 75 2.05 -13.55 9.57
CA ILE A 75 2.40 -13.14 10.93
C ILE A 75 2.05 -14.25 11.92
N GLN A 76 0.80 -14.73 11.93
CA GLN A 76 0.38 -15.81 12.83
C GLN A 76 1.25 -17.07 12.69
N SER A 77 1.60 -17.47 11.47
CA SER A 77 2.49 -18.62 11.26
C SER A 77 3.89 -18.44 11.87
N VAL A 78 4.43 -17.21 11.86
CA VAL A 78 5.71 -16.88 12.49
C VAL A 78 5.62 -16.88 14.02
N PHE A 79 4.50 -16.40 14.57
CA PHE A 79 4.25 -16.35 16.02
C PHE A 79 3.84 -17.70 16.63
N VAL A 80 3.39 -18.67 15.85
CA VAL A 80 3.13 -20.04 16.31
C VAL A 80 4.42 -20.76 16.70
N HIS A 81 5.57 -20.34 16.15
CA HIS A 81 6.87 -20.77 16.64
C HIS A 81 7.20 -20.04 17.95
N LYS A 82 7.16 -20.79 19.06
CA LYS A 82 7.38 -20.30 20.45
C LYS A 82 8.66 -19.47 20.63
N ASP A 83 9.70 -19.73 19.83
CA ASP A 83 10.95 -18.97 19.89
C ASP A 83 10.80 -17.51 19.40
N SER A 84 9.89 -17.24 18.46
CA SER A 84 9.69 -15.90 17.87
C SER A 84 8.95 -14.96 18.82
N SER A 85 7.97 -15.49 19.58
CA SER A 85 7.23 -14.70 20.57
C SER A 85 8.13 -14.26 21.71
N ASP A 86 8.99 -15.17 22.19
CA ASP A 86 9.93 -14.86 23.27
C ASP A 86 11.00 -13.85 22.83
N MET A 87 11.43 -13.92 21.56
CA MET A 87 12.33 -12.92 20.96
C MET A 87 11.66 -11.54 20.85
N LEU A 88 10.41 -11.47 20.38
CA LEU A 88 9.68 -10.20 20.27
C LEU A 88 9.35 -9.60 21.64
N ASP A 89 9.02 -10.41 22.64
CA ASP A 89 8.85 -9.95 24.01
C ASP A 89 10.16 -9.41 24.59
N SER A 90 11.30 -10.04 24.28
CA SER A 90 12.62 -9.52 24.64
C SER A 90 12.93 -8.18 23.96
N PHE A 91 12.62 -8.02 22.67
CA PHE A 91 12.75 -6.75 21.97
C PHE A 91 11.83 -5.67 22.53
N MET A 92 10.57 -6.00 22.84
CA MET A 92 9.62 -5.06 23.44
C MET A 92 10.10 -4.58 24.81
N ARG A 93 10.71 -5.46 25.62
CA ARG A 93 11.35 -5.10 26.89
C ARG A 93 12.61 -4.24 26.73
N GLN A 94 13.29 -4.32 25.59
CA GLN A 94 14.42 -3.43 25.27
C GLN A 94 13.96 -2.07 24.73
N LEU A 95 12.76 -2.00 24.18
CA LEU A 95 12.15 -0.78 23.64
C LEU A 95 11.27 -0.04 24.66
N THR A 96 11.00 -0.62 25.85
CA THR A 96 10.39 0.16 26.93
C THR A 96 11.33 1.31 27.31
N PRO A 97 10.80 2.53 27.52
CA PRO A 97 11.61 3.73 27.59
C PRO A 97 12.62 3.62 28.73
N ILE A 98 13.88 3.94 28.44
CA ILE A 98 14.83 4.22 29.51
C ILE A 98 14.38 5.57 30.08
N ASP A 99 13.77 5.57 31.27
CA ASP A 99 13.36 6.75 32.06
C ASP A 99 14.54 7.68 32.44
N SER A 100 15.71 7.55 31.81
CA SER A 100 16.94 8.26 32.17
C SER A 100 17.38 9.32 31.14
N ILE A 101 16.45 9.90 30.36
CA ILE A 101 16.70 11.19 29.72
C ILE A 101 15.79 12.23 30.40
N ILE A 102 16.15 12.54 31.64
CA ILE A 102 15.91 13.84 32.28
C ILE A 102 17.28 14.52 32.36
#